data_AF-A0A7Y9HGV3-F1
#
_entry.id   AF-A0A7Y9HGV3-F1
#
_cell.length_a   1.000
_cell.length_b   1.000
_cell.length_c   1.000
_cell.angle_alpha   90.00
_cell.angle_beta   90.00
_cell.angle_gamma   90.00
#
_symmetry.space_group_name_H-M   'P 1'
#
loop_
_entity.id
_entity.type
_entity.pdbx_description
1 polymer ?
#
loop_
_entity_poly.entity_id
_entity_poly.type
_entity_poly.pdbx_seq_one_letter_code
_entity_poly.pdbx_strand_id
1 'polypeptide(L)'
;MVPDGGRAFCATCPRVAHYGDSPGDVERREDNRLHALALLDIALAHQDEQRKHDQLITTEMEARMGQTIQTRGCSKCGSTMYRTVDVDDNGNPISVPTFICNNCGHMEG
;
A
#
# COMPACT_ATOMS: atom_id res chain seq x y z
N MET A 1 -13.53 -22.86 43.00
CA MET A 1 -12.60 -22.46 41.93
C MET A 1 -13.44 -22.15 40.70
N VAL A 2 -13.64 -20.86 40.40
CA VAL A 2 -14.34 -20.40 39.18
C VAL A 2 -13.28 -20.36 38.08
N PRO A 3 -13.52 -20.88 36.87
CA PRO A 3 -12.51 -20.89 35.83
C PRO A 3 -12.25 -19.45 35.37
N ASP A 4 -11.00 -19.02 35.49
CA ASP A 4 -10.49 -17.77 34.95
C ASP A 4 -10.75 -17.71 33.43
N GLY A 5 -11.44 -16.66 32.97
CA GLY A 5 -11.31 -16.19 31.59
C GLY A 5 -12.43 -16.52 30.58
N GLY A 6 -13.62 -16.95 31.00
CA GLY A 6 -14.72 -17.15 30.04
C GLY A 6 -15.26 -15.84 29.45
N ARG A 7 -15.53 -15.84 28.13
CA ARG A 7 -16.24 -14.76 27.42
C ARG A 7 -17.68 -15.20 27.16
N ALA A 8 -18.63 -14.35 27.49
CA ALA A 8 -20.04 -14.51 27.15
C ALA A 8 -20.36 -13.61 25.94
N PHE A 9 -20.88 -14.24 24.88
CA PHE A 9 -21.29 -13.55 23.66
C PHE A 9 -22.81 -13.52 23.60
N CYS A 10 -23.38 -12.36 23.25
CA CYS A 10 -24.80 -12.29 22.92
C CYS A 10 -25.01 -12.85 21.50
N ALA A 11 -25.98 -13.76 21.35
CA ALA A 11 -26.32 -14.32 20.03
C ALA A 11 -27.03 -13.30 19.11
N THR A 12 -27.52 -12.19 19.67
CA THR A 12 -28.39 -11.22 18.99
C THR A 12 -27.71 -9.86 18.77
N CYS A 13 -26.62 -9.57 19.49
CA CYS A 13 -25.89 -8.31 19.34
C CYS A 13 -24.37 -8.54 19.47
N PRO A 14 -23.52 -7.69 18.88
CA PRO A 14 -22.07 -7.88 18.87
C PRO A 14 -21.41 -7.61 20.23
N ARG A 15 -22.19 -7.37 21.30
CA ARG A 15 -21.67 -7.07 22.62
C ARG A 15 -21.01 -8.29 23.22
N VAL A 16 -19.84 -8.07 23.83
CA VAL A 16 -19.04 -9.10 24.50
C VAL A 16 -18.94 -8.74 25.96
N ALA A 17 -19.30 -9.69 26.83
CA ALA A 17 -19.09 -9.60 28.27
C ALA A 17 -18.05 -10.63 28.71
N HIS A 18 -17.26 -10.30 29.72
CA HIS A 18 -16.46 -11.25 30.47
C HIS A 18 -17.21 -11.68 31.73
N TYR A 19 -16.92 -12.87 32.25
CA TYR A 19 -17.41 -13.25 33.56
C TYR A 19 -16.94 -12.25 34.62
N GLY A 20 -17.89 -11.68 35.37
CA GLY A 20 -17.63 -10.66 36.37
C GLY A 20 -17.76 -9.22 35.87
N ASP A 21 -17.97 -8.99 34.57
CA ASP A 21 -18.27 -7.64 34.06
C ASP A 21 -19.57 -7.11 34.70
N SER A 22 -19.52 -5.88 35.18
CA SER A 22 -20.74 -5.14 35.50
C SER A 22 -21.42 -4.65 34.22
N PRO A 23 -22.72 -4.28 34.25
CA PRO A 23 -23.37 -3.65 33.10
C PRO A 23 -22.60 -2.43 32.56
N GLY A 24 -22.02 -1.62 33.45
CA GLY A 24 -21.20 -0.46 33.06
C GLY A 24 -19.89 -0.83 32.36
N ASP A 25 -19.29 -1.99 32.68
CA ASP A 25 -18.09 -2.48 31.98
C ASP A 25 -18.41 -2.89 30.55
N VAL A 26 -19.57 -3.50 30.33
CA VAL A 26 -20.06 -3.88 29.01
C VAL A 26 -20.40 -2.62 28.19
N GLU A 27 -21.05 -1.62 28.77
CA GLU A 27 -21.36 -0.34 28.11
C GLU A 27 -20.09 0.39 27.70
N ARG A 28 -19.14 0.57 28.63
CA ARG A 28 -17.86 1.23 28.36
C ARG A 28 -17.07 0.52 27.25
N ARG A 29 -17.10 -0.81 27.20
CA ARG A 29 -16.44 -1.57 26.12
C ARG A 29 -17.11 -1.34 24.78
N GLU A 30 -18.44 -1.27 24.76
CA GLU A 30 -19.19 -1.00 23.54
C GLU A 30 -18.94 0.43 23.04
N ASP A 31 -18.89 1.41 23.94
CA ASP A 31 -18.54 2.79 23.60
C ASP A 31 -17.14 2.89 23.00
N ASN A 32 -16.16 2.21 23.62
CA ASN A 32 -14.80 2.12 23.08
C ASN A 32 -14.76 1.45 21.70
N ARG A 33 -15.57 0.40 21.49
CA ARG A 33 -15.67 -0.29 20.20
C ARG A 33 -16.23 0.63 19.13
N LEU A 34 -17.30 1.37 19.43
CA LEU A 34 -17.91 2.32 18.51
C LEU A 34 -16.96 3.48 18.20
N HIS A 35 -16.26 4.00 19.20
CA HIS A 35 -15.27 5.05 19.00
C HIS A 35 -14.11 4.59 18.11
N ALA A 36 -13.59 3.37 18.32
CA ALA A 36 -12.54 2.79 17.50
C ALA A 36 -12.97 2.59 16.04
N LEU A 37 -14.22 2.17 15.81
CA LEU A 37 -14.77 2.04 14.46
C LEU A 37 -14.89 3.39 13.77
N ALA A 38 -15.37 4.43 14.46
CA ALA A 38 -15.45 5.77 13.89
C ALA A 38 -14.05 6.31 13.49
N LEU A 39 -13.02 6.06 14.31
CA LEU A 39 -11.64 6.42 13.96
C LEU A 39 -11.11 5.62 12.76
N LEU A 40 -11.48 4.34 12.65
CA LEU A 40 -11.11 3.51 11.51
C LEU A 40 -11.74 4.02 10.21
N ASP A 41 -13.02 4.40 10.24
CA ASP A 41 -13.72 4.95 9.07
C ASP A 41 -13.04 6.24 8.57
N ILE A 42 -12.64 7.12 9.50
CA ILE A 42 -11.88 8.34 9.18
C ILE A 42 -10.53 7.99 8.55
N ALA A 43 -9.80 7.03 9.11
CA ALA A 43 -8.50 6.61 8.60
C ALA A 43 -8.60 6.01 7.19
N LEU A 44 -9.63 5.21 6.93
CA LEU A 44 -9.87 4.62 5.60
C LEU A 44 -10.22 5.69 4.57
N ALA A 45 -11.05 6.69 4.93
CA ALA A 45 -11.35 7.81 4.05
C ALA A 45 -10.09 8.61 3.68
N HIS A 46 -9.23 8.90 4.67
CA HIS A 46 -7.93 9.55 4.40
C HIS A 46 -7.01 8.69 3.52
N GLN A 47 -6.98 7.38 3.72
CA GLN A 47 -6.20 6.48 2.87
C GLN A 47 -6.69 6.48 1.43
N ASP A 48 -8.01 6.55 1.21
CA ASP A 48 -8.60 6.66 -0.14
C ASP A 48 -8.22 7.97 -0.82
N GLU A 49 -8.23 9.08 -0.09
CA GLU A 49 -7.78 10.38 -0.60
C GLU A 49 -6.29 10.36 -0.95
N GLN A 50 -5.46 9.78 -0.09
CA GLN A 50 -4.02 9.62 -0.36
C GLN A 50 -3.77 8.76 -1.60
N ARG A 51 -4.45 7.62 -1.73
CA ARG A 51 -4.32 6.76 -2.91
C ARG A 51 -4.68 7.49 -4.21
N LYS A 52 -5.74 8.30 -4.19
CA LYS A 52 -6.11 9.13 -5.36
C LYS A 52 -5.04 10.17 -5.66
N HIS A 53 -4.47 10.80 -4.64
CA HIS A 53 -3.40 11.77 -4.83
C HIS A 53 -2.13 11.12 -5.41
N ASP A 54 -1.72 9.97 -4.88
CA ASP A 54 -0.57 9.22 -5.38
C ASP A 54 -0.76 8.75 -6.83
N GLN A 55 -1.97 8.31 -7.18
CA GLN A 55 -2.32 7.97 -8.56
C GLN A 55 -2.21 9.17 -9.50
N LEU A 56 -2.68 10.35 -9.07
CA LEU A 56 -2.55 11.58 -9.87
C LEU A 56 -1.08 11.96 -10.07
N ILE A 57 -0.26 11.90 -9.02
CA ILE A 57 1.18 12.16 -9.13
C ILE A 57 1.83 11.17 -10.08
N THR A 58 1.54 9.86 -9.94
CA THR A 58 2.12 8.82 -10.78
C THR A 58 1.74 9.03 -12.24
N THR A 59 0.47 9.32 -12.53
CA THR A 59 -0.02 9.60 -13.89
C THR A 59 0.63 10.86 -14.47
N GLU A 60 0.78 11.92 -13.66
CA GLU A 60 1.48 13.14 -14.09
C GLU A 60 2.97 12.86 -14.36
N MET A 61 3.62 12.06 -13.50
CA MET A 61 5.01 11.65 -13.71
C MET A 61 5.16 10.81 -14.98
N GLU A 62 4.28 9.86 -15.24
CA GLU A 62 4.27 9.08 -16.49
C GLU A 62 4.07 9.98 -17.71
N ALA A 63 3.09 10.89 -17.66
CA ALA A 63 2.80 11.83 -18.74
C ALA A 63 3.94 12.84 -18.98
N ARG A 64 4.59 13.33 -17.92
CA ARG A 64 5.72 14.28 -18.03
C ARG A 64 7.02 13.58 -18.39
N MET A 65 7.20 12.33 -17.99
CA MET A 65 8.44 11.63 -18.28
C MET A 65 8.48 11.15 -19.73
N GLY A 66 7.37 10.78 -20.38
CA GLY A 66 7.37 10.31 -21.78
C GLY A 66 8.36 9.18 -22.07
N GLN A 67 8.96 8.63 -21.01
CA GLN A 67 10.17 7.83 -20.99
C GLN A 67 9.99 6.74 -19.95
N THR A 68 9.98 5.50 -20.40
CA THR A 68 9.96 4.35 -19.50
C THR A 68 11.39 3.95 -19.17
N ILE A 69 11.68 3.66 -17.90
CA ILE A 69 12.98 3.08 -17.53
C ILE A 69 12.93 1.56 -17.75
N GLN A 70 13.71 1.05 -18.69
CA GLN A 70 13.93 -0.38 -18.85
C GLN A 70 15.21 -0.80 -18.13
N THR A 71 15.17 -1.94 -17.45
CA THR A 71 16.34 -2.49 -16.75
C THR A 71 16.66 -3.91 -17.20
N ARG A 72 17.96 -4.28 -17.20
CA ARG A 72 18.44 -5.64 -17.46
C ARG A 72 19.77 -5.91 -16.74
N GLY A 73 20.23 -7.15 -16.70
CA GLY A 73 21.56 -7.49 -16.16
C GLY A 73 22.70 -7.13 -17.11
N CYS A 74 23.81 -6.62 -16.59
CA CYS A 74 25.01 -6.32 -17.36
C CYS A 74 25.78 -7.59 -17.71
N SER A 75 26.09 -7.78 -18.99
CA SER A 75 26.88 -8.92 -19.47
C SER A 75 28.29 -9.00 -18.86
N LYS A 76 28.86 -7.86 -18.43
CA LYS A 76 30.23 -7.77 -17.90
C LYS A 76 30.37 -7.96 -16.40
N CYS A 77 29.48 -7.39 -15.60
CA CYS A 77 29.61 -7.39 -14.15
C CYS A 77 28.37 -7.92 -13.40
N GLY A 78 27.33 -8.33 -14.12
CA GLY A 78 26.08 -8.84 -13.52
C GLY A 78 25.21 -7.80 -12.81
N SER A 79 25.68 -6.55 -12.68
CA SER A 79 24.91 -5.47 -12.05
C SER A 79 23.78 -4.96 -12.98
N THR A 80 22.82 -4.23 -12.41
CA THR A 80 21.70 -3.66 -13.17
C THR A 80 22.19 -2.61 -14.17
N MET A 81 21.72 -2.74 -15.41
CA MET A 81 21.76 -1.72 -16.45
C MET A 81 20.40 -1.08 -16.61
N TYR A 82 20.37 0.19 -17.00
CA TYR A 82 19.14 0.92 -17.26
C TYR A 82 19.21 1.70 -18.58
N ARG A 83 18.05 2.00 -19.18
CA ARG A 83 17.89 2.98 -20.25
C ARG A 83 16.54 3.68 -20.12
N THR A 84 16.45 4.91 -20.60
CA THR A 84 15.22 5.70 -20.70
C THR A 84 14.70 5.59 -22.12
N VAL A 85 13.67 4.78 -22.38
CA VAL A 85 13.06 4.67 -23.72
C VAL A 85 11.92 5.66 -23.86
N ASP A 86 11.95 6.52 -24.88
CA ASP A 86 10.76 7.30 -25.23
C ASP A 86 9.69 6.34 -25.76
N VAL A 87 8.42 6.55 -25.40
CA VAL A 87 7.29 5.72 -25.86
C VAL A 87 6.25 6.55 -26.61
N ASP A 88 5.56 5.95 -27.59
CA ASP A 88 4.40 6.54 -28.26
C ASP A 88 3.14 6.50 -27.36
N ASP A 89 2.05 7.11 -27.84
CA ASP A 89 0.75 7.14 -27.15
C ASP A 89 0.15 5.73 -26.89
N ASN A 90 0.71 4.69 -27.51
CA ASN A 90 0.30 3.29 -27.35
C ASN A 90 1.27 2.49 -26.46
N GLY A 91 2.30 3.13 -25.90
CA GLY A 91 3.31 2.51 -25.05
C GLY A 91 4.41 1.74 -25.80
N ASN A 92 4.54 1.91 -27.12
CA ASN A 92 5.61 1.30 -27.89
C ASN A 92 6.86 2.19 -27.86
N PRO A 93 8.07 1.61 -27.66
CA PRO A 93 9.30 2.38 -27.65
C PRO A 93 9.58 2.99 -29.05
N ILE A 94 9.68 4.32 -29.11
CA ILE A 94 9.99 5.10 -30.33
C ILE A 94 11.49 5.39 -30.47
N SER A 95 12.27 5.28 -29.38
CA SER A 95 13.72 5.39 -29.40
C SER A 95 14.37 4.14 -28.78
N VAL A 96 15.56 3.79 -29.27
CA VAL A 96 16.36 2.67 -28.75
C VAL A 96 17.66 3.23 -28.15
N PRO A 97 17.60 3.81 -26.94
CA PRO A 97 18.81 4.24 -26.27
C PRO A 97 19.62 3.02 -25.82
N THR A 98 20.92 3.24 -25.75
CA THR A 98 21.91 2.31 -25.24
C THR A 98 21.65 2.03 -23.76
N PHE A 99 21.69 0.76 -23.35
CA PHE A 99 21.70 0.38 -21.94
C PHE A 99 23.01 0.81 -21.29
N ILE A 100 22.93 1.39 -20.09
CA ILE A 100 24.10 1.83 -19.32
C ILE A 100 24.15 1.05 -18.01
N CYS A 101 25.26 0.39 -17.72
CA CYS A 101 25.47 -0.29 -16.44
C CYS A 101 25.80 0.70 -15.31
N ASN A 102 25.02 0.66 -14.23
CA ASN A 102 25.20 1.54 -13.08
C ASN A 102 26.55 1.34 -12.35
N ASN A 103 27.13 0.14 -12.41
CA ASN A 103 28.32 -0.20 -11.64
C ASN A 103 29.63 -0.03 -12.44
N CYS A 104 29.67 -0.50 -13.69
CA CYS A 104 30.90 -0.51 -14.49
C CYS A 104 30.89 0.44 -15.70
N GLY A 105 29.80 1.18 -15.93
CA GLY A 105 29.68 2.11 -17.07
C GLY A 105 29.63 1.43 -18.44
N HIS A 106 29.51 0.10 -18.50
CA HIS A 106 29.39 -0.62 -19.76
C HIS A 106 28.12 -0.19 -20.52
N MET A 107 28.24 -0.03 -21.83
CA MET A 107 27.18 0.44 -22.71
C MET A 107 26.89 -0.61 -23.80
N GLU A 108 25.61 -0.94 -24.02
CA GLU A 108 25.16 -1.92 -25.01
C GLU A 108 23.90 -1.41 -25.75
N GLY A 109 23.95 -1.40 -27.09
CA GLY A 109 22.85 -0.99 -27.98
C GLY A 109 22.10 -2.16 -28.55
#